data_AF-A0A2D5F9I4-F1
#
_entry.id   AF-A0A2D5F9I4-F1
#
_cell.length_a   1.000
_cell.length_b   1.000
_cell.length_c   1.000
_cell.angle_alpha   90.00
_cell.angle_beta   90.00
_cell.angle_gamma   90.00
#
_symmetry.space_group_name_H-M   'P 1'
#
loop_
_entity.id
_entity.type
_entity.pdbx_description
1 polymer ?
#
loop_
_entity_poly.entity_id
_entity_poly.type
_entity_poly.pdbx_seq_one_letter_code
_entity_poly.pdbx_strand_id
1 'polypeptide(L)' 'MQRFIDLANTMKNEGVPTRVISAGLMTASGVYATYTVAGNSGGLNPSGVDKVAEAYKENLQRIQEAKREEAQAAQQQGN' A
#
# COMPACT_ATOMS: atom_id res chain seq x y z
N MET A 1 1.17 -9.65 2.34
CA MET A 1 1.58 -8.40 2.99
C MET A 1 2.95 -8.50 3.65
N GLN A 2 3.17 -9.45 4.59
CA GLN A 2 4.44 -9.57 5.31
C GLN A 2 5.69 -9.59 4.41
N ARG A 3 5.67 -10.40 3.33
CA ARG A 3 6.78 -10.45 2.35
C ARG A 3 7.17 -9.10 1.74
N PHE A 4 6.20 -8.19 1.51
CA PHE A 4 6.49 -6.84 0.99
C PHE A 4 7.10 -5.95 2.07
N ILE A 5 6.67 -6.10 3.32
CA ILE A 5 7.22 -5.40 4.46
C ILE A 5 8.65 -5.87 4.74
N ASP A 6 8.91 -7.17 4.67
CA ASP A 6 10.24 -7.74 4.87
C ASP A 6 11.21 -7.22 3.80
N LEU A 7 10.80 -7.22 2.53
CA LEU A 7 11.60 -6.64 1.45
C LEU A 7 11.90 -5.16 1.68
N ALA A 8 10.88 -4.37 2.05
CA ALA A 8 11.05 -2.95 2.34
C ALA A 8 12.01 -2.72 3.53
N ASN A 9 11.93 -3.57 4.56
CA ASN A 9 12.82 -3.51 5.71
C ASN A 9 14.25 -3.90 5.33
N THR A 10 14.45 -4.91 4.49
CA THR A 10 15.78 -5.28 3.96
C THR A 10 16.40 -4.09 3.22
N MET A 11 15.67 -3.49 2.27
CA MET A 11 16.17 -2.31 1.53
C MET A 11 16.50 -1.13 2.45
N LYS A 12 15.68 -0.90 3.49
CA LYS A 12 15.95 0.12 4.50
C LYS A 12 17.25 -0.19 5.26
N ASN A 13 17.46 -1.44 5.66
CA ASN A 13 18.65 -1.87 6.39
C ASN A 13 19.92 -1.80 5.53
N GLU A 14 19.79 -1.88 4.21
CA GLU A 14 20.86 -1.65 3.23
C GLU A 14 21.17 -0.16 3.01
N GLY A 15 20.46 0.74 3.70
CA GLY A 15 20.68 2.19 3.65
C GLY A 15 19.87 2.91 2.57
N VAL A 16 18.94 2.24 1.89
CA VAL A 16 18.05 2.90 0.94
C VAL A 16 17.12 3.84 1.71
N PRO A 17 17.02 5.14 1.33
CA PRO A 17 16.14 6.07 2.02
C PRO A 17 14.68 5.60 1.96
N THR A 18 13.98 5.63 3.09
CA THR A 18 12.59 5.15 3.19
C THR A 18 11.66 5.81 2.18
N ARG A 19 11.85 7.11 1.89
CA ARG A 19 11.09 7.83 0.83
C ARG A 19 11.23 7.18 -0.55
N VAL A 20 12.42 6.63 -0.87
CA VAL A 20 12.70 5.96 -2.15
C VAL A 20 12.02 4.60 -2.17
N ILE A 21 12.07 3.87 -1.06
CA ILE A 21 11.37 2.59 -0.91
C ILE A 21 9.86 2.79 -1.08
N SER A 22 9.28 3.80 -0.41
CA SER A 22 7.86 4.13 -0.54
C SER A 22 7.47 4.50 -1.96
N ALA A 23 8.27 5.33 -2.64
CA ALA A 23 8.04 5.67 -4.05
C ALA A 23 8.11 4.41 -4.94
N GLY A 24 9.10 3.54 -4.74
CA GLY A 24 9.24 2.29 -5.49
C GLY A 24 8.06 1.34 -5.31
N LEU A 25 7.59 1.16 -4.07
CA LEU A 25 6.40 0.34 -3.78
C LEU A 25 5.14 0.90 -4.43
N MET A 26 4.97 2.24 -4.40
CA MET A 26 3.86 2.91 -5.08
C MET A 26 3.90 2.66 -6.59
N THR A 27 5.07 2.84 -7.22
CA THR A 27 5.25 2.57 -8.66
C THR A 27 4.98 1.10 -9.00
N ALA A 28 5.55 0.16 -8.24
CA ALA A 28 5.35 -1.27 -8.44
C ALA A 28 3.87 -1.64 -8.35
N SER A 29 3.13 -1.05 -7.41
CA SER A 29 1.70 -1.27 -7.34
C SER A 29 0.94 -0.65 -8.50
N GLY A 30 1.31 0.54 -8.98
CA GLY A 30 0.65 1.15 -10.14
C GLY A 30 0.82 0.30 -11.41
N VAL A 31 2.03 -0.24 -11.61
CA VAL A 31 2.31 -1.18 -12.70
C VAL A 31 1.47 -2.45 -12.57
N TYR A 32 1.42 -3.05 -11.39
CA TYR A 32 0.61 -4.26 -11.16
C TYR A 32 -0.89 -4.00 -11.35
N ALA A 33 -1.40 -2.88 -10.84
CA ALA A 33 -2.80 -2.48 -11.01
C ALA A 33 -3.16 -2.24 -12.49
N THR A 34 -2.20 -1.74 -13.28
CA THR A 34 -2.37 -1.60 -14.73
C THR A 34 -2.57 -2.97 -15.38
N TYR A 35 -1.78 -3.98 -15.03
CA TYR A 35 -1.98 -5.34 -15.55
C TYR A 35 -3.33 -5.94 -15.16
N THR A 36 -3.78 -5.75 -13.92
CA THR A 36 -5.02 -6.38 -13.44
C THR A 36 -6.28 -5.75 -14.01
N VAL A 37 -6.25 -4.45 -14.34
CA VAL A 37 -7.44 -3.71 -14.80
C VAL A 37 -7.44 -3.47 -16.31
N ALA A 38 -6.28 -3.31 -16.95
CA ALA A 38 -6.20 -3.05 -18.39
C ALA A 38 -6.39 -4.30 -19.27
N GLY A 39 -6.16 -5.50 -18.72
CA GLY A 39 -6.12 -6.74 -19.52
C GLY A 39 -5.13 -6.63 -20.69
N ASN A 40 -5.52 -7.11 -21.89
CA ASN A 40 -4.69 -7.05 -23.10
C ASN A 40 -4.52 -5.64 -23.69
N SER A 41 -5.11 -4.60 -23.10
CA SER A 41 -5.15 -3.24 -23.66
C SER A 41 -3.90 -2.40 -23.33
N GLY A 42 -2.99 -2.90 -22.50
CA GLY A 42 -1.68 -2.28 -22.24
C GLY A 42 -1.67 -1.07 -21.30
N GLY A 43 -2.82 -0.50 -20.94
CA GLY A 43 -2.90 0.66 -20.04
C GLY A 43 -4.29 0.87 -19.43
N LEU A 44 -4.34 1.54 -18.27
CA LEU A 44 -5.59 1.97 -17.66
C LEU A 44 -6.24 3.07 -18.51
N ASN A 45 -7.52 2.91 -18.83
CA ASN A 45 -8.33 4.04 -19.27
C ASN A 45 -8.59 4.99 -18.06
N PRO A 46 -9.06 6.23 -18.29
CA PRO A 46 -9.26 7.19 -17.19
C PRO A 46 -10.13 6.64 -16.04
N SER A 47 -11.22 5.93 -16.37
CA SER A 47 -12.09 5.32 -15.35
C SER A 47 -11.41 4.19 -14.57
N GLY A 48 -10.44 3.49 -15.17
CA GLY A 48 -9.59 2.52 -14.50
C GLY A 48 -8.64 3.15 -13.49
N VAL A 49 -8.07 4.32 -13.82
CA VAL A 49 -7.24 5.10 -12.88
C VAL A 49 -8.06 5.51 -11.66
N ASP A 50 -9.26 6.04 -11.86
CA ASP A 50 -10.15 6.46 -10.78
C ASP A 50 -10.53 5.29 -9.86
N LYS A 51 -10.85 4.12 -10.44
CA LYS A 51 -11.16 2.91 -9.66
C LYS A 51 -9.99 2.45 -8.80
N VAL A 52 -8.77 2.45 -9.36
CA VAL A 52 -7.56 2.07 -8.61
C VAL A 52 -7.30 3.07 -7.48
N ALA A 53 -7.46 4.37 -7.74
CA ALA A 53 -7.30 5.41 -6.74
C ALA A 53 -8.30 5.27 -5.58
N GLU A 54 -9.58 5.04 -5.88
CA GLU A 54 -10.60 4.86 -4.84
C GLU A 54 -10.36 3.59 -4.03
N ALA A 55 -10.01 2.47 -4.67
CA ALA A 55 -9.65 1.24 -3.97
C ALA A 55 -8.45 1.44 -3.02
N TYR A 56 -7.47 2.23 -3.44
CA TYR A 56 -6.32 2.61 -2.61
C TYR A 56 -6.74 3.40 -1.37
N LYS A 57 -7.62 4.38 -1.57
CA LYS A 57 -8.15 5.24 -0.50
C LYS A 57 -8.96 4.43 0.52
N GLU A 58 -9.86 3.57 0.07
CA GLU A 58 -10.64 2.68 0.95
C GLU A 58 -9.72 1.76 1.76
N ASN A 59 -8.72 1.16 1.12
CA ASN A 59 -7.76 0.29 1.81
C ASN A 59 -6.98 1.06 2.88
N LEU A 60 -6.54 2.29 2.58
CA LEU A 60 -5.87 3.14 3.54
C LEU A 60 -6.78 3.45 4.75
N GLN A 61 -8.05 3.77 4.52
CA GLN A 61 -9.02 4.01 5.59
C GLN A 61 -9.16 2.80 6.51
N ARG A 62 -9.33 1.59 5.95
CA ARG A 62 -9.40 0.34 6.73
C ARG A 62 -8.14 0.10 7.57
N ILE A 63 -6.96 0.37 7.02
CA ILE A 63 -5.70 0.26 7.77
C ILE A 63 -5.66 1.25 8.95
N GLN A 64 -6.11 2.49 8.75
CA GLN A 64 -6.15 3.48 9.83
C GLN A 64 -7.18 3.11 10.91
N GLU A 65 -8.33 2.56 10.53
CA GLU A 65 -9.34 2.05 11.46
C GLU A 65 -8.78 0.93 12.33
N ALA A 66 -8.20 -0.11 11.72
CA ALA A 66 -7.58 -1.21 12.45
C ALA A 66 -6.49 -0.74 13.42
N LYS A 67 -5.63 0.19 12.99
CA LYS A 67 -4.60 0.78 13.87
C LYS A 67 -5.17 1.55 15.06
N ARG A 68 -6.31 2.23 14.88
CA ARG A 68 -6.98 2.93 15.99
C ARG A 68 -7.57 1.94 16.99
N GLU A 69 -8.19 0.87 16.50
CA GLU A 69 -8.73 -0.20 17.35
C GLU A 69 -7.63 -0.88 18.17
N GLU A 70 -6.50 -1.24 17.54
CA GLU A 70 -5.32 -1.79 18.22
C GLU A 70 -4.79 -0.85 19.30
N ALA A 71 -4.68 0.45 19.01
CA ALA A 71 -4.22 1.45 19.97
C ALA A 71 -5.18 1.61 21.16
N GLN A 72 -6.50 1.58 20.92
CA GLN A 72 -7.51 1.65 21.98
C GLN A 72 -7.50 0.40 22.85
N ALA A 73 -7.38 -0.79 22.26
CA ALA A 73 -7.26 -2.04 22.99
C ALA A 73 -6.00 -2.09 23.87
N ALA A 74 -4.86 -1.62 23.35
CA ALA A 74 -3.61 -1.53 24.11
C ALA A 74 -3.72 -0.55 25.29
N GLN A 75 -4.46 0.56 25.14
CA GLN A 75 -4.71 1.52 26.22
C GLN A 75 -5.63 0.95 27.32
N GLN A 76 -6.57 0.08 26.97
CA GLN A 76 -7.47 -0.56 27.94
C GLN A 76 -6.83 -1.72 28.70
N GLN A 77 -5.80 -2.37 28.14
CA GLN A 77 -5.05 -3.46 28.78
C GLN A 77 -3.88 -2.98 29.65
N GLY A 78 -3.45 -1.73 29.46
CA GLY A 78 -2.39 -1.09 30.25
C GLY A 78 -2.88 -0.31 31.47
N ASN A 79 -4.16 -0.44 31.84
CA ASN A 79 -4.84 0.28 32.92
C ASN A 79 -5.59 -0.71 33.83
#